data_AF-A0A8F4J3B5-F1
#
_entry.id   AF-A0A8F4J3B5-F1
#
_cell.length_a   1.000
_cell.length_b   1.000
_cell.length_c   1.000
_cell.angle_alpha   90.00
_cell.angle_beta   90.00
_cell.angle_gamma   90.00
#
_symmetry.space_group_name_H-M   'P 1'
#
loop_
_entity.id
_entity.type
_entity.pdbx_description
1 polymer ?
#
loop_
_entity_poly.entity_id
_entity_poly.type
_entity_poly.pdbx_seq_one_letter_code
_entity_poly.pdbx_strand_id
1 'polypeptide(L)'
;MRAFVPAGEASDPERAAAEAARRARGKIRRYCTTHRLNRLGTLTYAGGGNHDPRLLRQHLGVFFRTLRSGLGGEAFPYVWVPEWHKTGHGLHAHFAVGRYIKRSVIEAAWGHGFVHIKLLGDLPVGTGPLGEARRAAGYLAKYVGKGFEDVSLPGLHRYEVAQGFEPQMVKLRGRTLDAVMVQAVEVMGAEPGYVWQSQIAEGWQGPPAVWASWD
;
A
#
# COMPACT_ATOMS: atom_id res chain seq x y z
N MET A 1 -3.08 -32.58 2.91
CA MET A 1 -2.97 -32.25 1.48
C MET A 1 -4.03 -31.19 1.16
N ARG A 2 -3.66 -29.93 0.90
CA ARG A 2 -4.64 -28.88 0.53
C ARG A 2 -4.97 -29.06 -0.95
N ALA A 3 -6.25 -29.27 -1.26
CA ALA A 3 -6.72 -29.37 -2.63
C ALA A 3 -6.41 -28.06 -3.38
N PHE A 4 -5.74 -28.16 -4.53
CA PHE A 4 -5.57 -27.06 -5.45
C PHE A 4 -6.95 -26.69 -5.98
N VAL A 5 -7.46 -25.53 -5.59
CA VAL A 5 -8.65 -24.93 -6.19
C VAL A 5 -8.16 -24.07 -7.35
N PRO A 6 -8.48 -24.40 -8.61
CA PRO A 6 -8.11 -23.57 -9.74
C PRO A 6 -8.70 -22.17 -9.55
N ALA A 7 -7.96 -21.13 -9.96
CA ALA A 7 -8.51 -19.79 -10.00
C ALA A 7 -9.71 -19.81 -10.97
N GLY A 8 -10.90 -19.46 -10.47
CA GLY A 8 -12.09 -19.37 -11.32
C GLY A 8 -11.84 -18.35 -12.44
N GLU A 9 -12.19 -18.72 -13.67
CA GLU A 9 -12.15 -17.78 -14.79
C GLU A 9 -13.22 -16.71 -14.58
N ALA A 10 -12.78 -15.45 -14.44
CA ALA A 10 -13.71 -14.34 -14.40
C ALA A 10 -14.40 -14.21 -15.76
N SER A 11 -15.72 -13.99 -15.76
CA SER A 11 -16.49 -13.74 -16.99
C SER A 11 -15.98 -12.53 -17.78
N ASP A 12 -15.31 -11.60 -17.11
CA ASP A 12 -14.60 -10.46 -17.68
C ASP A 12 -13.24 -10.29 -16.96
N PRO A 13 -12.16 -10.88 -17.52
CA PRO A 13 -10.83 -10.84 -16.91
C PRO A 13 -10.23 -9.43 -16.79
N GLU A 14 -10.51 -8.55 -17.76
CA GLU A 14 -9.99 -7.18 -17.77
C GLU A 14 -10.63 -6.35 -16.66
N ARG A 15 -11.96 -6.42 -16.54
CA ARG A 15 -12.68 -5.78 -15.44
C ARG A 15 -12.24 -6.33 -14.09
N ALA A 16 -12.10 -7.65 -13.96
CA ALA A 16 -11.65 -8.27 -12.72
C ALA A 16 -10.23 -7.80 -12.32
N ALA A 17 -9.33 -7.68 -13.29
CA ALA A 17 -7.98 -7.16 -13.08
C ALA A 17 -8.00 -5.68 -12.66
N ALA A 18 -8.81 -4.85 -13.32
CA ALA A 18 -8.97 -3.44 -12.99
C ALA A 18 -9.56 -3.24 -11.57
N GLU A 19 -10.57 -4.04 -11.20
CA GLU A 19 -11.15 -4.04 -9.86
C GLU A 19 -10.16 -4.51 -8.79
N ALA A 20 -9.36 -5.54 -9.08
CA ALA A 20 -8.30 -6.01 -8.19
C ALA A 20 -7.22 -4.94 -7.98
N ALA A 21 -6.79 -4.26 -9.05
CA ALA A 21 -5.85 -3.15 -8.96
C ALA A 21 -6.43 -1.99 -8.13
N ARG A 22 -7.69 -1.61 -8.36
CA ARG A 22 -8.39 -0.58 -7.58
C ARG A 22 -8.44 -0.93 -6.10
N ARG A 23 -8.80 -2.17 -5.75
CA ARG A 23 -8.80 -2.67 -4.37
C ARG A 23 -7.41 -2.63 -3.74
N ALA A 24 -6.37 -3.05 -4.45
CA ALA A 24 -4.99 -3.03 -3.97
C ALA A 24 -4.51 -1.59 -3.70
N ARG A 25 -4.79 -0.65 -4.60
CA ARG A 25 -4.50 0.79 -4.39
C ARG A 25 -5.19 1.32 -3.14
N GLY A 26 -6.46 0.98 -2.93
CA GLY A 26 -7.21 1.36 -1.73
C GLY A 26 -6.60 0.81 -0.43
N LYS A 27 -6.18 -0.47 -0.44
CA LYS A 27 -5.53 -1.10 0.72
C LYS A 27 -4.20 -0.45 1.07
N ILE A 28 -3.34 -0.15 0.09
CA ILE A 28 -2.06 0.52 0.33
C ILE A 28 -2.28 1.92 0.89
N ARG A 29 -3.23 2.68 0.33
CA ARG A 29 -3.58 4.01 0.86
C ARG A 29 -3.95 3.94 2.33
N ARG A 30 -4.86 3.04 2.69
CA ARG A 30 -5.29 2.83 4.08
C ARG A 30 -4.13 2.41 4.98
N TYR A 31 -3.30 1.47 4.53
CA TYR A 31 -2.16 1.00 5.31
C TYR A 31 -1.15 2.12 5.56
N CYS A 32 -0.76 2.86 4.52
CA CYS A 32 0.19 3.96 4.66
C CYS A 32 -0.31 5.06 5.59
N THR A 33 -1.58 5.47 5.49
CA THR A 33 -2.13 6.53 6.35
C THR A 33 -2.25 6.07 7.80
N THR A 34 -2.72 4.84 8.04
CA THR A 34 -2.82 4.24 9.38
C THR A 34 -1.48 4.25 10.10
N HIS A 35 -0.40 3.91 9.38
CA HIS A 35 0.95 3.78 9.95
C HIS A 35 1.86 4.98 9.70
N ARG A 36 1.32 6.07 9.15
CA ARG A 36 2.05 7.31 8.83
C ARG A 36 3.32 7.06 8.01
N LEU A 37 3.25 6.18 7.01
CA LEU A 37 4.40 5.83 6.18
C LEU A 37 4.74 6.98 5.23
N ASN A 38 5.68 7.84 5.61
CA ASN A 38 5.99 9.11 4.93
C ASN A 38 7.39 9.15 4.30
N ARG A 39 8.22 8.12 4.52
CA ARG A 39 9.55 8.02 3.92
C ARG A 39 9.54 6.96 2.85
N LEU A 40 9.82 7.39 1.63
CA LEU A 40 9.79 6.55 0.44
C LEU A 40 11.21 6.18 0.05
N GLY A 41 11.45 4.88 -0.09
CA GLY A 41 12.70 4.34 -0.57
C GLY A 41 12.55 3.54 -1.87
N THR A 42 13.68 3.37 -2.54
CA THR A 42 13.86 2.52 -3.72
C THR A 42 15.08 1.64 -3.49
N LEU A 43 14.93 0.35 -3.75
CA LEU A 43 15.97 -0.66 -3.74
C LEU A 43 16.23 -1.10 -5.18
N THR A 44 17.48 -0.96 -5.60
CA THR A 44 17.92 -1.28 -6.96
C THR A 44 19.09 -2.24 -6.89
N TYR A 45 19.04 -3.28 -7.72
CA TYR A 45 20.17 -4.20 -7.88
C TYR A 45 21.33 -3.52 -8.61
N ALA A 46 22.57 -3.87 -8.27
CA ALA A 46 23.75 -3.48 -9.04
C ALA A 46 23.94 -4.39 -10.28
N GLY A 47 24.84 -3.99 -11.18
CA GLY A 47 25.20 -4.81 -12.35
C GLY A 47 24.09 -4.89 -13.39
N GLY A 48 23.81 -6.12 -13.86
CA GLY A 48 22.74 -6.38 -14.85
C GLY A 48 21.32 -6.35 -14.28
N GLY A 49 21.19 -6.19 -12.96
CA GLY A 49 19.92 -6.21 -12.23
C GLY A 49 19.33 -7.60 -12.01
N ASN A 50 18.06 -7.66 -11.60
CA ASN A 50 17.34 -8.90 -11.32
C ASN A 50 16.05 -8.98 -12.14
N HIS A 51 15.86 -10.07 -12.89
CA HIS A 51 14.64 -10.30 -13.68
C HIS A 51 13.80 -11.45 -13.14
N ASP A 52 14.15 -12.00 -11.96
CA ASP A 52 13.34 -13.01 -11.26
C ASP A 52 12.48 -12.38 -10.14
N PRO A 53 11.14 -12.33 -10.31
CA PRO A 53 10.19 -11.84 -9.31
C PRO A 53 10.17 -12.64 -8.00
N ARG A 54 10.54 -13.92 -8.03
CA ARG A 54 10.61 -14.78 -6.83
C ARG A 54 11.87 -14.47 -6.04
N LEU A 55 13.00 -14.34 -6.70
CA LEU A 55 14.25 -13.92 -6.07
C LEU A 55 14.12 -12.55 -5.40
N LEU A 56 13.44 -11.59 -6.06
CA LEU A 56 13.15 -10.28 -5.48
C LEU A 56 12.46 -10.41 -4.12
N ARG A 57 11.43 -11.26 -4.01
CA ARG A 57 10.67 -11.46 -2.76
C ARG A 57 11.51 -12.10 -1.67
N GLN A 58 12.35 -13.06 -2.02
CA GLN A 58 13.28 -13.67 -1.07
C GLN A 58 14.24 -12.62 -0.51
N HIS A 59 14.84 -11.81 -1.39
CA HIS A 59 15.76 -10.74 -1.00
C HIS A 59 15.06 -9.67 -0.16
N LEU A 60 13.83 -9.27 -0.51
CA LEU A 60 13.07 -8.32 0.32
C LEU A 60 12.67 -8.89 1.67
N GLY A 61 12.35 -10.18 1.74
CA GLY A 61 12.12 -10.87 3.01
C GLY A 61 13.36 -10.84 3.90
N VAL A 62 14.55 -11.08 3.33
CA VAL A 62 15.83 -10.95 4.06
C VAL A 62 16.06 -9.50 4.45
N PHE A 63 15.93 -8.55 3.53
CA PHE A 63 16.10 -7.12 3.76
C PHE A 63 15.28 -6.62 4.96
N PHE A 64 13.97 -6.87 5.01
CA PHE A 64 13.14 -6.39 6.13
C PHE A 64 13.45 -7.09 7.46
N ARG A 65 13.87 -8.36 7.43
CA ARG A 65 14.35 -9.06 8.65
C ARG A 65 15.66 -8.46 9.16
N THR A 66 16.63 -8.24 8.27
CA THR A 66 17.93 -7.64 8.60
C THR A 66 17.75 -6.19 9.07
N LEU A 67 16.90 -5.43 8.39
CA LEU A 67 16.55 -4.06 8.77
C LEU A 67 15.93 -4.02 10.17
N ARG A 68 14.99 -4.93 10.48
CA ARG A 68 14.42 -5.06 11.82
C ARG A 68 15.49 -5.35 12.88
N SER A 69 16.38 -6.30 12.63
CA SER A 69 17.49 -6.58 13.56
C SER A 69 18.39 -5.36 13.77
N GLY A 70 18.72 -4.63 12.69
CA GLY A 70 19.50 -3.38 12.75
C GLY A 70 18.79 -2.21 13.46
N LEU A 71 17.48 -2.31 13.70
CA LEU A 71 16.67 -1.35 14.46
C LEU A 71 16.40 -1.77 15.90
N GLY A 72 17.01 -2.86 16.38
CA GLY A 72 16.83 -3.37 17.74
C GLY A 72 15.79 -4.49 17.88
N GLY A 73 15.32 -5.06 16.77
CA GLY A 73 14.50 -6.28 16.78
C GLY A 73 12.99 -6.07 16.84
N GLU A 74 12.53 -4.90 17.28
CA GLU A 74 11.10 -4.58 17.35
C GLU A 74 10.43 -4.54 15.97
N ALA A 75 9.23 -5.13 15.88
CA ALA A 75 8.46 -5.11 14.64
C ALA A 75 8.03 -3.68 14.29
N PHE A 76 8.03 -3.34 13.00
CA PHE A 76 7.64 -2.01 12.53
C PHE A 76 6.86 -2.10 11.23
N PRO A 77 5.94 -1.15 10.97
CA PRO A 77 5.15 -1.15 9.75
C PRO A 77 6.01 -0.73 8.55
N TYR A 78 5.93 -1.53 7.49
CA TYR A 78 6.46 -1.19 6.17
C TYR A 78 5.48 -1.67 5.10
N VAL A 79 5.64 -1.13 3.89
CA VAL A 79 5.00 -1.64 2.67
C VAL A 79 6.03 -1.62 1.55
N TRP A 80 5.93 -2.56 0.61
CA TRP A 80 6.73 -2.50 -0.62
C TRP A 80 5.94 -2.98 -1.85
N VAL A 81 6.36 -2.50 -3.02
CA VAL A 81 5.78 -2.80 -4.33
C VAL A 81 6.91 -3.07 -5.34
N PRO A 82 6.82 -4.11 -6.18
CA PRO A 82 7.77 -4.35 -7.26
C PRO A 82 7.52 -3.37 -8.43
N GLU A 83 8.58 -2.99 -9.13
CA GLU A 83 8.51 -2.24 -10.39
C GLU A 83 9.52 -2.78 -11.40
N TRP A 84 9.11 -2.95 -12.65
CA TRP A 84 10.02 -3.15 -13.77
C TRP A 84 10.64 -1.83 -14.22
N HIS A 85 11.97 -1.75 -14.23
CA HIS A 85 12.65 -0.57 -14.73
C HIS A 85 12.47 -0.42 -16.25
N LYS A 86 12.09 0.79 -16.69
CA LYS A 86 11.78 1.10 -18.10
C LYS A 86 12.90 0.82 -19.12
N THR A 87 14.15 0.72 -18.68
CA THR A 87 15.32 0.49 -19.55
C THR A 87 15.71 -0.98 -19.68
N GLY A 88 14.91 -1.91 -19.13
CA GLY A 88 15.25 -3.33 -19.15
C GLY A 88 16.28 -3.77 -18.11
N HIS A 89 16.73 -2.87 -17.22
CA HIS A 89 17.65 -3.19 -16.10
C HIS A 89 17.06 -4.17 -15.08
N GLY A 90 15.77 -4.53 -15.19
CA GLY A 90 15.12 -5.50 -14.31
C GLY A 90 14.29 -4.86 -13.20
N LEU A 91 13.99 -5.65 -12.18
CA LEU A 91 13.11 -5.34 -11.07
C LEU A 91 13.76 -4.45 -10.02
N HIS A 92 13.05 -3.39 -9.64
CA HIS A 92 13.30 -2.58 -8.45
C HIS A 92 12.19 -2.82 -7.43
N ALA A 93 12.42 -2.40 -6.19
CA ALA A 93 11.39 -2.35 -5.18
C ALA A 93 11.25 -0.95 -4.60
N HIS A 94 10.04 -0.41 -4.64
CA HIS A 94 9.68 0.78 -3.90
C HIS A 94 9.11 0.39 -2.55
N PHE A 95 9.55 1.03 -1.48
CA PHE A 95 9.06 0.77 -0.14
C PHE A 95 8.74 2.06 0.62
N ALA A 96 7.92 1.96 1.66
CA ALA A 96 7.72 3.06 2.59
C ALA A 96 7.78 2.61 4.05
N VAL A 97 8.30 3.50 4.90
CA VAL A 97 8.40 3.35 6.36
C VAL A 97 7.94 4.64 7.05
N GLY A 98 7.43 4.52 8.29
CA GLY A 98 6.89 5.65 9.06
C GLY A 98 7.88 6.30 10.03
N ARG A 99 9.11 5.81 10.08
CA ARG A 99 10.16 6.30 11.00
C ARG A 99 11.44 6.63 10.27
N TYR A 100 12.23 7.53 10.84
CA TYR A 100 13.58 7.75 10.35
C TYR A 100 14.44 6.50 10.58
N ILE A 101 15.15 6.09 9.52
CA ILE A 101 16.15 5.03 9.56
C ILE A 101 17.40 5.61 8.90
N LYS A 102 18.55 5.50 9.59
CA LYS A 102 19.82 5.94 9.03
C LYS A 102 20.08 5.20 7.73
N ARG A 103 20.45 5.94 6.67
CA ARG A 103 20.67 5.37 5.33
C ARG A 103 21.66 4.20 5.34
N SER A 104 22.73 4.29 6.13
CA SER A 104 23.74 3.23 6.28
C SER A 104 23.16 1.91 6.79
N VAL A 105 22.13 1.95 7.64
CA VAL A 105 21.44 0.74 8.13
C VAL A 105 20.62 0.10 7.01
N ILE A 106 20.01 0.92 6.15
CA ILE A 106 19.24 0.45 4.98
C ILE A 106 20.17 -0.16 3.94
N GLU A 107 21.30 0.48 3.66
CA GLU A 107 22.32 -0.02 2.74
C GLU A 107 22.91 -1.35 3.21
N ALA A 108 23.25 -1.44 4.51
CA ALA A 108 23.73 -2.69 5.12
C ALA A 108 22.67 -3.81 5.07
N ALA A 109 21.39 -3.47 5.22
CA ALA A 109 20.30 -4.44 5.11
C ALA A 109 20.04 -4.88 3.65
N TRP A 110 20.27 -4.01 2.67
CA TRP A 110 19.98 -4.31 1.26
C TRP A 110 21.03 -5.21 0.63
N GLY A 111 22.31 -4.86 0.72
CA GLY A 111 23.43 -5.69 0.26
C GLY A 111 23.49 -6.04 -1.24
N HIS A 112 22.48 -5.69 -2.05
CA HIS A 112 22.37 -6.09 -3.46
C HIS A 112 22.56 -4.94 -4.46
N GLY A 113 22.81 -3.73 -3.99
CA GLY A 113 23.07 -2.58 -4.85
C GLY A 113 22.74 -1.25 -4.19
N PHE A 114 21.99 -0.42 -4.89
CA PHE A 114 21.78 0.98 -4.53
C PHE A 114 20.50 1.17 -3.72
N VAL A 115 20.58 2.07 -2.74
CA VAL A 115 19.45 2.53 -1.95
C VAL A 115 19.26 4.02 -2.20
N HIS A 116 18.03 4.41 -2.51
CA HIS A 116 17.60 5.80 -2.45
C HIS A 116 16.47 5.91 -1.43
N ILE A 117 16.51 6.89 -0.54
CA ILE A 117 15.43 7.15 0.42
C ILE A 117 15.23 8.64 0.60
N LYS A 118 13.97 9.08 0.64
CA LYS A 118 13.60 10.46 0.89
C LYS A 118 12.41 10.57 1.83
N LEU A 119 12.39 11.62 2.63
CA LEU A 119 11.16 12.12 3.24
C LEU A 119 10.37 12.87 2.15
N LEU A 120 9.08 12.60 2.03
CA LEU A 120 8.23 13.36 1.11
C LEU A 120 7.79 14.65 1.78
N GLY A 121 8.57 15.72 1.58
CA GLY A 121 8.36 17.02 2.24
C GLY A 121 8.02 18.19 1.31
N ASP A 122 7.98 18.00 -0.01
CA ASP A 122 7.53 19.05 -0.96
C ASP A 122 6.00 19.11 -0.98
N LEU A 123 5.44 19.56 0.15
CA LEU A 123 4.01 19.69 0.41
C LEU A 123 3.75 21.08 1.00
N PRO A 124 2.52 21.62 0.85
CA PRO A 124 2.17 22.92 1.41
C PRO A 124 2.55 23.05 2.89
N VAL A 125 2.99 24.24 3.30
CA VAL A 125 3.31 24.55 4.70
C VAL A 125 2.14 24.16 5.59
N GLY A 126 2.43 23.44 6.69
CA GLY A 126 1.41 22.89 7.60
C GLY A 126 0.95 21.48 7.24
N THR A 127 1.43 20.87 6.15
CA THR A 127 1.14 19.46 5.86
C THR A 127 1.76 18.56 6.92
N GLY A 128 0.91 17.99 7.78
CA GLY A 128 1.34 17.05 8.81
C GLY A 128 1.70 15.66 8.27
N PRO A 129 2.18 14.75 9.14
CA PRO A 129 2.60 13.40 8.77
C PRO A 129 1.56 12.56 8.02
N LEU A 130 0.26 12.85 8.23
CA LEU A 130 -0.84 12.18 7.52
C LEU A 130 -0.86 12.58 6.03
N GLY A 131 -0.68 13.85 5.71
CA GLY A 131 -0.60 14.33 4.33
C GLY A 131 0.62 13.80 3.60
N GLU A 132 1.77 13.73 4.28
CA GLU A 132 2.98 13.09 3.75
C GLU A 132 2.75 11.60 3.46
N ALA A 133 2.07 10.89 4.36
CA ALA A 133 1.73 9.48 4.18
C ALA A 133 0.76 9.26 3.00
N ARG A 134 -0.22 10.16 2.80
CA ARG A 134 -1.08 10.14 1.60
C ARG A 134 -0.27 10.32 0.32
N ARG A 135 0.72 11.21 0.31
CA ARG A 135 1.61 11.40 -0.84
C ARG A 135 2.43 10.15 -1.12
N ALA A 136 3.01 9.54 -0.09
CA ALA A 136 3.74 8.27 -0.22
C ALA A 136 2.84 7.16 -0.78
N ALA A 137 1.63 7.03 -0.25
CA ALA A 137 0.69 6.03 -0.71
C ALA A 137 0.24 6.23 -2.15
N GLY A 138 0.04 7.48 -2.57
CA GLY A 138 -0.23 7.81 -3.97
C GLY A 138 0.91 7.38 -4.90
N TYR A 139 2.15 7.60 -4.47
CA TYR A 139 3.34 7.17 -5.21
C TYR A 139 3.41 5.65 -5.34
N LEU A 140 3.27 4.89 -4.24
CA LEU A 140 3.27 3.43 -4.27
C LEU A 140 2.09 2.83 -5.06
N ALA A 141 0.90 3.42 -4.94
CA ALA A 141 -0.30 3.00 -5.65
C ALA A 141 -0.15 3.09 -7.18
N LYS A 142 0.72 3.99 -7.69
CA LYS A 142 1.05 4.07 -9.11
C LYS A 142 1.69 2.76 -9.61
N TYR A 143 2.60 2.19 -8.84
CA TYR A 143 3.37 1.00 -9.25
C TYR A 143 2.59 -0.30 -9.12
N VAL A 144 1.62 -0.36 -8.21
CA VAL A 144 0.73 -1.52 -8.03
C VAL A 144 -0.15 -1.78 -9.26
N GLY A 145 -0.47 -0.72 -10.01
CA GLY A 145 -1.12 -0.84 -11.32
C GLY A 145 -0.14 -1.32 -12.38
N LYS A 146 0.94 -0.56 -12.57
CA LYS A 146 1.89 -0.74 -13.67
C LYS A 146 2.67 -2.06 -13.66
N GLY A 147 3.04 -2.57 -12.48
CA GLY A 147 3.96 -3.71 -12.37
C GLY A 147 3.44 -5.04 -12.93
N PHE A 148 2.18 -5.12 -13.35
CA PHE A 148 1.51 -6.34 -13.81
C PHE A 148 0.72 -6.15 -15.11
N GLU A 149 0.78 -4.97 -15.74
CA GLU A 149 0.12 -4.74 -17.02
C GLU A 149 0.82 -5.54 -18.15
N ASP A 150 2.13 -5.77 -18.05
CA ASP A 150 2.89 -6.49 -19.08
C ASP A 150 3.17 -7.97 -18.77
N VAL A 151 3.13 -8.39 -17.48
CA VAL A 151 3.36 -9.78 -17.08
C VAL A 151 2.50 -10.10 -15.84
N SER A 152 1.30 -10.64 -16.05
CA SER A 152 0.54 -11.28 -14.97
C SER A 152 1.33 -12.50 -14.51
N LEU A 153 1.88 -12.48 -13.30
CA LEU A 153 2.54 -13.62 -12.69
C LEU A 153 1.56 -14.28 -11.71
N PRO A 154 0.92 -15.40 -12.10
CA PRO A 154 -0.06 -16.06 -11.26
C PRO A 154 0.53 -16.40 -9.89
N GLY A 155 -0.22 -16.10 -8.83
CA GLY A 155 0.15 -16.45 -7.45
C GLY A 155 1.10 -15.48 -6.75
N LEU A 156 1.51 -14.36 -7.37
CA LEU A 156 2.34 -13.34 -6.70
C LEU A 156 1.54 -12.12 -6.27
N HIS A 157 1.76 -11.66 -5.04
CA HIS A 157 1.09 -10.48 -4.50
C HIS A 157 1.61 -9.20 -5.18
N ARG A 158 0.71 -8.23 -5.43
CA ARG A 158 1.06 -6.94 -6.05
C ARG A 158 1.86 -6.01 -5.14
N TYR A 159 1.79 -6.25 -3.85
CA TYR A 159 2.48 -5.53 -2.80
C TYR A 159 2.54 -6.45 -1.57
N GLU A 160 3.43 -6.15 -0.65
CA GLU A 160 3.41 -6.77 0.68
C GLU A 160 3.56 -5.72 1.76
N VAL A 161 3.08 -6.06 2.94
CA VAL A 161 3.10 -5.21 4.14
C VAL A 161 3.68 -6.00 5.31
N ALA A 162 4.08 -5.31 6.37
CA ALA A 162 4.44 -5.96 7.62
C ALA A 162 3.23 -6.71 8.19
N GLN A 163 3.44 -7.97 8.57
CA GLN A 163 2.41 -8.79 9.22
C GLN A 163 2.08 -8.24 10.61
N GLY A 164 0.79 -8.24 10.98
CA GLY A 164 0.31 -7.76 12.27
C GLY A 164 0.06 -6.25 12.31
N PHE A 165 0.28 -5.55 11.20
CA PHE A 165 0.00 -4.12 11.03
C PHE A 165 -1.20 -3.90 10.10
N GLU A 166 -2.02 -4.89 9.82
CA GLU A 166 -3.21 -4.69 8.97
C GLU A 166 -4.21 -3.72 9.64
N PRO A 167 -4.71 -2.69 8.94
CA PRO A 167 -5.73 -1.80 9.47
C PRO A 167 -6.98 -2.58 9.88
N GLN A 168 -7.45 -2.35 11.10
CA GLN A 168 -8.63 -3.03 11.62
C GLN A 168 -9.91 -2.42 11.07
N MET A 169 -10.90 -3.27 10.81
CA MET A 169 -12.24 -2.84 10.44
C MET A 169 -13.08 -2.68 11.69
N VAL A 170 -13.50 -1.45 11.98
CA VAL A 170 -14.45 -1.14 13.06
C VAL A 170 -15.87 -1.20 12.49
N LYS A 171 -16.76 -1.95 13.15
CA LYS A 171 -18.18 -2.04 12.78
C LYS A 171 -18.99 -1.15 13.71
N LEU A 172 -19.67 -0.16 13.14
CA LEU A 172 -20.60 0.73 13.86
C LEU A 172 -22.05 0.37 13.50
N ARG A 173 -22.97 0.59 14.43
CA ARG A 173 -24.41 0.27 14.24
C ARG A 173 -25.28 1.32 14.90
N GLY A 174 -26.39 1.66 14.27
CA GLY A 174 -27.36 2.64 14.76
C GLY A 174 -28.71 2.44 14.10
N ARG A 175 -29.76 3.05 14.66
CA ARG A 175 -31.13 2.98 14.10
C ARG A 175 -31.34 3.96 12.96
N THR A 176 -30.51 4.99 12.85
CA THR A 176 -30.55 6.02 11.81
C THR A 176 -29.15 6.25 11.27
N LEU A 177 -29.07 6.85 10.07
CA LEU A 177 -27.81 7.26 9.47
C LEU A 177 -27.05 8.23 10.39
N ASP A 178 -27.73 9.26 10.90
CA ASP A 178 -27.12 10.27 11.77
C ASP A 178 -26.51 9.64 13.03
N ALA A 179 -27.18 8.67 13.64
CA ALA A 179 -26.66 7.97 14.82
C ALA A 179 -25.37 7.17 14.52
N VAL A 180 -25.22 6.64 13.29
CA VAL A 180 -23.98 5.98 12.86
C VAL A 180 -22.90 7.01 12.50
N MET A 181 -23.28 8.13 11.88
CA MET A 181 -22.34 9.20 11.53
C MET A 181 -21.74 9.87 12.77
N VAL A 182 -22.52 10.11 13.81
CA VAL A 182 -22.02 10.61 15.11
C VAL A 182 -20.96 9.66 15.69
N GLN A 183 -21.24 8.35 15.71
CA GLN A 183 -20.25 7.35 16.14
C GLN A 183 -19.00 7.35 15.26
N ALA A 184 -19.16 7.52 13.94
CA ALA A 184 -18.03 7.57 13.02
C ALA A 184 -17.16 8.81 13.26
N VAL A 185 -17.77 9.99 13.49
CA VAL A 185 -17.07 11.23 13.83
C VAL A 185 -16.29 11.08 15.14
N GLU A 186 -16.88 10.45 16.15
CA GLU A 186 -16.18 10.17 17.41
C GLU A 186 -14.96 9.26 17.21
N VAL A 187 -15.12 8.16 16.46
CA VAL A 187 -14.01 7.23 16.16
C VAL A 187 -12.91 7.89 15.33
N MET A 188 -13.29 8.74 14.38
CA MET A 188 -12.36 9.39 13.45
C MET A 188 -11.76 10.68 14.03
N GLY A 189 -12.36 11.26 15.08
CA GLY A 189 -11.90 12.47 15.75
C GLY A 189 -12.13 13.77 14.99
N ALA A 190 -12.92 13.74 13.90
CA ALA A 190 -13.21 14.90 13.06
C ALA A 190 -14.49 14.69 12.24
N GLU A 191 -15.06 15.77 11.74
CA GLU A 191 -16.13 15.71 10.71
C GLU A 191 -15.58 15.19 9.37
N PRO A 192 -16.39 14.46 8.59
CA PRO A 192 -15.97 14.04 7.25
C PRO A 192 -15.85 15.25 6.33
N GLY A 193 -14.74 15.35 5.59
CA GLY A 193 -14.56 16.37 4.54
C GLY A 193 -15.43 16.12 3.31
N TYR A 194 -15.96 14.90 3.15
CA TYR A 194 -16.89 14.56 2.07
C TYR A 194 -17.82 13.42 2.47
N VAL A 195 -19.09 13.53 2.07
CA VAL A 195 -20.12 12.50 2.22
C VAL A 195 -20.88 12.36 0.91
N TRP A 196 -21.00 11.13 0.43
CA TRP A 196 -21.84 10.73 -0.69
C TRP A 196 -22.95 9.83 -0.18
N GLN A 197 -24.17 10.05 -0.68
CA GLN A 197 -25.33 9.22 -0.35
C GLN A 197 -26.01 8.75 -1.63
N SER A 198 -26.39 7.48 -1.67
CA SER A 198 -27.00 6.89 -2.85
C SER A 198 -28.41 7.45 -3.13
N GLN A 199 -29.08 8.00 -2.12
CA GLN A 199 -30.44 8.55 -2.25
C GLN A 199 -30.49 9.83 -3.11
N ILE A 200 -29.38 10.56 -3.19
CA ILE A 200 -29.24 11.76 -4.03
C ILE A 200 -28.47 11.47 -5.31
N ALA A 201 -28.06 10.22 -5.54
CA ALA A 201 -27.33 9.80 -6.72
C ALA A 201 -28.30 9.39 -7.82
N GLU A 202 -28.25 10.10 -8.95
CA GLU A 202 -29.07 9.79 -10.11
C GLU A 202 -28.80 8.37 -10.61
N GLY A 203 -29.86 7.61 -10.88
CA GLY A 203 -29.77 6.26 -11.46
C GLY A 203 -29.32 5.14 -10.51
N TRP A 204 -29.24 5.37 -9.20
CA TRP A 204 -28.89 4.31 -8.24
C TRP A 204 -30.01 3.28 -8.08
N GLN A 205 -29.71 1.99 -8.34
CA GLN A 205 -30.68 0.89 -8.24
C GLN A 205 -30.40 -0.08 -7.07
N GLY A 206 -29.41 0.20 -6.23
CA GLY A 206 -29.03 -0.64 -5.09
C GLY A 206 -29.74 -0.25 -3.78
N PRO A 207 -29.48 -1.00 -2.68
CA PRO A 207 -29.89 -0.58 -1.34
C PRO A 207 -29.31 0.80 -0.98
N PRO A 208 -29.93 1.56 -0.05
CA PRO A 208 -29.38 2.81 0.45
C PRO A 208 -27.95 2.63 0.96
N ALA A 209 -27.04 3.46 0.47
CA ALA A 209 -25.63 3.41 0.80
C ALA A 209 -25.10 4.82 1.09
N VAL A 210 -24.17 4.90 2.04
CA VAL A 210 -23.46 6.14 2.36
C VAL A 210 -21.97 5.84 2.34
N TRP A 211 -21.22 6.76 1.75
CA TRP A 211 -19.77 6.77 1.77
C TRP A 211 -19.29 8.11 2.32
N ALA A 212 -18.46 8.07 3.36
CA ALA A 212 -17.86 9.26 3.96
C ALA A 212 -16.34 9.14 3.94
N SER A 213 -15.65 10.26 3.80
CA SER A 213 -14.18 10.34 3.85
C SER A 213 -13.70 11.52 4.69
N TRP A 214 -12.59 11.30 5.39
CA TRP A 214 -11.95 12.25 6.29
C TRP A 214 -10.59 12.69 5.75
N ASP A 215 -10.25 13.96 6.02
CA ASP A 215 -8.93 14.55 5.74
C ASP A 215 -7.88 14.21 6.80
#